data_AF-A0AAE0RNJ1-F1
#
_entry.id   AF-A0AAE0RNJ1-F1
#
_cell.length_a   1.000
_cell.length_b   1.000
_cell.length_c   1.000
_cell.angle_alpha   90.00
_cell.angle_beta   90.00
_cell.angle_gamma   90.00
#
_symmetry.space_group_name_H-M   'P 1'
#
loop_
_entity.id
_entity.type
_entity.pdbx_description
1 polymer ?
#
loop_
_entity_poly.entity_id
_entity_poly.type
_entity_poly.pdbx_seq_one_letter_code
_entity_poly.pdbx_strand_id
1 'polypeptide(L)'
;MIVKDFRKEFYDQIQHQRVLLLVAFDVDALCACKILQSEDESGNDSDSSDRSVKRKRFDDEAIEKRRERRLWEENRNKVLFDYNQFSSFGSSAALLLFELAWKMSKDSNDLLWLAINGVTDQLLHYKTPREKYIEDVMALQSHVSRHNHRDDADVISVNCLKIMYDDEMNLNLYRHWSLFDSICHSINMACKFKVWTLKGQKRLNEFLAEMGLPLTQCKQKFSSMDSSLKGNIKNIIKEHMAKYGLEDKDVIVPSFFAQYGFRNKLCAMDISLACASILESFDNGKTGTDSFLLALDVLDRSNVNAKEKGIEMAKNQLQAIIKQVQTFLDMHQVISAGPFLYAFIQEGIPDVKFFAHPQCLMRLARFTLEAHCSVSRNKRAQTLPLVLGAPLDREQGTLLVIGIPPLSLDEERRNFFGKAFEQAATSTNARTLHDKFDTFIMEMKTDDRSKFFDALISLLQ
;
A
#
# COMPACT_ATOMS: atom_id res chain seq x y z
N MET A 1 -3.98 -17.21 0.61
CA MET A 1 -4.30 -18.66 0.52
C MET A 1 -3.47 -19.29 -0.58
N ILE A 2 -2.32 -19.89 -0.26
CA ILE A 2 -1.55 -20.67 -1.25
C ILE A 2 -2.11 -22.07 -1.19
N VAL A 3 -2.85 -22.42 -2.23
CA VAL A 3 -3.38 -23.76 -2.44
C VAL A 3 -2.21 -24.72 -2.65
N LYS A 4 -2.11 -25.77 -1.83
CA LYS A 4 -0.99 -26.73 -1.90
C LYS A 4 -1.06 -27.60 -3.16
N ASP A 5 -2.27 -27.81 -3.67
CA ASP A 5 -2.55 -28.53 -4.90
C ASP A 5 -3.55 -27.72 -5.74
N PHE A 6 -3.02 -26.84 -6.60
CA PHE A 6 -3.80 -25.84 -7.35
C PHE A 6 -4.95 -26.45 -8.14
N ARG A 7 -4.75 -27.69 -8.60
CA ARG A 7 -5.77 -28.45 -9.32
C ARG A 7 -6.95 -28.82 -8.42
N LYS A 8 -6.71 -29.31 -7.20
CA LYS A 8 -7.77 -29.78 -6.30
C LYS A 8 -8.45 -28.71 -5.49
N GLU A 9 -7.70 -27.75 -4.93
CA GLU A 9 -8.28 -26.81 -3.97
C GLU A 9 -8.76 -25.49 -4.62
N PHE A 10 -8.37 -25.23 -5.87
CA PHE A 10 -8.84 -24.06 -6.63
C PHE A 10 -9.61 -24.48 -7.88
N TYR A 11 -8.97 -25.21 -8.81
CA TYR A 11 -9.60 -25.54 -10.09
C TYR A 11 -10.79 -26.49 -9.97
N ASP A 12 -10.68 -27.63 -9.28
CA ASP A 12 -11.79 -28.59 -9.14
C ASP A 12 -13.01 -27.93 -8.45
N GLN A 13 -12.80 -26.89 -7.65
CA GLN A 13 -13.89 -26.10 -7.04
C GLN A 13 -14.55 -25.13 -8.02
N ILE A 14 -13.78 -24.62 -8.99
CA ILE A 14 -14.15 -23.57 -9.94
C ILE A 14 -14.63 -24.13 -11.27
N GLN A 15 -14.14 -25.30 -11.69
CA GLN A 15 -14.40 -25.93 -12.99
C GLN A 15 -15.89 -26.18 -13.25
N HIS A 16 -16.68 -26.40 -12.19
CA HIS A 16 -18.12 -26.60 -12.29
C HIS A 16 -18.95 -25.33 -12.05
N GLN A 17 -18.29 -24.18 -11.86
CA GLN A 17 -18.94 -22.90 -11.60
C GLN A 17 -18.74 -21.96 -12.78
N ARG A 18 -19.76 -21.12 -13.06
CA ARG A 18 -19.60 -20.04 -14.05
C ARG A 18 -18.76 -18.94 -13.43
N VAL A 19 -17.49 -18.88 -13.81
CA VAL A 19 -16.54 -17.91 -13.26
C VAL A 19 -16.23 -16.83 -14.30
N LEU A 20 -16.52 -15.58 -13.93
CA LEU A 20 -16.13 -14.41 -14.72
C LEU A 20 -14.76 -13.93 -14.22
N LEU A 21 -13.75 -14.07 -15.06
CA LEU A 21 -12.41 -13.54 -14.78
C LEU A 21 -12.30 -12.11 -15.31
N LEU A 22 -12.17 -11.17 -14.39
CA LEU A 22 -11.81 -9.78 -14.70
C LEU A 22 -10.33 -9.60 -14.43
N VAL A 23 -9.60 -9.31 -15.48
CA VAL A 23 -8.14 -9.40 -15.52
C VAL A 23 -7.60 -8.05 -15.99
N ALA A 24 -6.58 -7.54 -15.31
CA ALA A 24 -5.88 -6.34 -15.74
C ALA A 24 -5.08 -6.62 -17.02
N PHE A 25 -4.69 -5.56 -17.74
CA PHE A 25 -3.88 -5.69 -18.96
C PHE A 25 -2.38 -5.90 -18.68
N ASP A 26 -2.02 -6.50 -17.55
CA ASP A 26 -0.65 -6.90 -17.24
C ASP A 26 -0.36 -8.32 -17.72
N VAL A 27 0.92 -8.59 -18.01
CA VAL A 27 1.38 -9.85 -18.60
C VAL A 27 0.98 -11.03 -17.72
N ASP A 28 1.11 -10.90 -16.41
CA ASP A 28 0.82 -11.97 -15.46
C ASP A 28 -0.65 -12.32 -15.43
N ALA A 29 -1.53 -11.32 -15.43
CA ALA A 29 -2.96 -11.58 -15.39
C ALA A 29 -3.46 -12.10 -16.76
N LEU A 30 -2.92 -11.62 -17.88
CA LEU A 30 -3.20 -12.19 -19.21
C LEU A 30 -2.73 -13.64 -19.33
N CYS A 31 -1.55 -13.97 -18.80
CA CYS A 31 -1.05 -15.34 -18.72
C CYS A 31 -1.95 -16.21 -17.84
N ALA A 32 -2.33 -15.73 -16.65
CA ALA A 32 -3.26 -16.44 -15.77
C ALA A 32 -4.60 -16.71 -16.47
N CYS A 33 -5.15 -15.71 -17.18
CA CYS A 33 -6.36 -15.84 -17.98
C CYS A 33 -6.22 -16.92 -19.07
N LYS A 34 -5.10 -16.92 -19.81
CA LYS A 34 -4.81 -17.94 -20.82
C LYS A 34 -4.66 -19.34 -20.25
N ILE A 35 -4.00 -19.48 -19.08
CA ILE A 35 -3.87 -20.77 -18.40
C ILE A 35 -5.26 -21.30 -18.04
N LEU A 36 -6.08 -20.47 -17.39
CA LEU A 36 -7.46 -20.78 -17.02
C LEU A 36 -8.31 -21.18 -18.25
N GLN A 37 -8.16 -20.48 -19.38
CA GLN A 37 -8.87 -20.79 -20.63
C GLN A 37 -8.36 -22.06 -21.33
N SER A 38 -7.04 -22.30 -21.33
CA SER A 38 -6.43 -23.45 -22.03
C SER A 38 -6.67 -24.77 -21.31
N GLU A 39 -6.80 -24.75 -19.98
CA GLU A 39 -7.06 -25.97 -19.22
C GLU A 39 -8.52 -26.42 -19.32
N ASP A 40 -9.48 -25.51 -19.55
CA ASP A 40 -10.87 -25.82 -19.90
C ASP A 40 -10.99 -26.59 -21.24
N GLU A 41 -10.11 -26.30 -22.22
CA GLU A 41 -10.07 -27.04 -23.49
C GLU A 41 -9.35 -28.40 -23.37
N SER A 42 -8.45 -28.56 -22.39
CA SER A 42 -7.67 -29.79 -22.18
C SER A 42 -8.42 -30.91 -21.44
N GLY A 43 -9.64 -30.64 -20.95
CA GLY A 43 -10.49 -31.59 -20.25
C GLY A 43 -11.04 -32.74 -21.10
N ASN A 44 -10.72 -32.81 -22.41
CA ASN A 44 -11.33 -33.78 -23.32
C ASN A 44 -10.40 -34.89 -23.85
N ASP A 45 -9.13 -34.97 -23.41
CA ASP A 45 -8.19 -35.99 -23.87
C ASP A 45 -7.44 -36.67 -22.70
N SER A 46 -8.19 -37.28 -21.78
CA SER A 46 -7.60 -38.28 -20.88
C SER A 46 -8.53 -39.45 -20.64
N ASP A 47 -8.68 -40.30 -21.66
CA ASP A 47 -8.94 -41.72 -21.43
C ASP A 47 -8.50 -42.58 -22.63
N SER A 48 -7.22 -42.96 -22.65
CA SER A 48 -6.81 -44.19 -23.35
C SER A 48 -5.69 -44.93 -22.64
N SER A 49 -6.14 -45.75 -21.70
CA SER A 49 -5.64 -47.09 -21.39
C SER A 49 -4.17 -47.27 -21.00
N ASP A 50 -4.02 -47.61 -19.72
CA ASP A 50 -3.10 -48.62 -19.20
C ASP A 50 -2.80 -49.72 -20.24
N ARG A 51 -1.55 -49.77 -20.71
CA ARG A 51 -0.98 -50.99 -21.27
C ARG A 51 0.31 -51.32 -20.54
N SER A 52 0.19 -52.37 -19.72
CA SER A 52 1.25 -53.11 -19.05
C SER A 52 2.48 -53.34 -19.95
N VAL A 53 3.59 -52.66 -19.67
CA VAL A 53 4.89 -52.94 -20.31
C VAL A 53 5.71 -53.84 -19.38
N LYS A 54 5.87 -55.10 -19.82
CA LYS A 54 6.83 -56.05 -19.25
C LYS A 54 8.24 -55.44 -19.29
N ARG A 55 8.91 -55.42 -18.14
CA ARG A 55 10.30 -54.98 -17.93
C ARG A 55 11.25 -55.53 -19.01
N LYS A 56 11.67 -54.67 -19.95
CA LYS A 56 12.85 -54.87 -20.78
C LYS A 56 14.02 -54.05 -20.22
N ARG A 57 15.20 -54.67 -20.25
CA ARG A 57 16.50 -54.13 -19.78
C ARG A 57 16.87 -52.87 -20.55
N PHE A 58 17.27 -51.83 -19.82
CA PHE A 58 17.99 -50.63 -20.29
C PHE A 58 17.57 -50.11 -21.68
N ASP A 59 16.42 -49.45 -21.74
CA ASP A 59 16.03 -48.60 -22.87
C ASP A 59 16.73 -47.24 -22.71
N ASP A 60 17.68 -46.94 -23.58
CA ASP A 60 18.29 -45.60 -23.68
C ASP A 60 17.23 -44.51 -23.88
N GLU A 61 16.12 -44.84 -24.54
CA GLU A 61 14.97 -43.95 -24.73
C GLU A 61 14.21 -43.65 -23.43
N ALA A 62 14.15 -44.61 -22.49
CA ALA A 62 13.57 -44.39 -21.17
C ALA A 62 14.51 -43.58 -20.26
N ILE A 63 15.82 -43.66 -20.48
CA ILE A 63 16.82 -42.84 -19.81
C ILE A 63 16.75 -41.40 -20.35
N GLU A 64 16.61 -41.21 -21.66
CA GLU A 64 16.45 -39.88 -22.26
C GLU A 64 15.13 -39.24 -21.81
N LYS A 65 13.99 -39.96 -21.81
CA LYS A 65 12.72 -39.45 -21.26
C LYS A 65 12.81 -39.09 -19.77
N ARG A 66 13.59 -39.83 -18.97
CA ARG A 66 13.84 -39.48 -17.56
C ARG A 66 14.73 -38.25 -17.43
N ARG A 67 15.71 -38.09 -18.31
CA ARG A 67 16.59 -36.92 -18.35
C ARG A 67 15.81 -35.68 -18.77
N GLU A 68 14.99 -35.78 -19.81
CA GLU A 68 14.06 -34.74 -20.24
C GLU A 68 13.10 -34.35 -19.12
N ARG A 69 12.55 -35.34 -18.39
CA ARG A 69 11.68 -35.06 -17.23
C ARG A 69 12.43 -34.33 -16.11
N ARG A 70 13.67 -34.73 -15.79
CA ARG A 70 14.49 -34.03 -14.78
C ARG A 70 14.81 -32.61 -15.21
N LEU A 71 15.23 -32.41 -16.46
CA LEU A 71 15.49 -31.08 -17.02
C LEU A 71 14.22 -30.23 -17.03
N TRP A 72 13.07 -30.83 -17.33
CA TRP A 72 11.79 -30.15 -17.25
C TRP A 72 11.41 -29.77 -15.82
N GLU A 73 11.61 -30.65 -14.84
CA GLU A 73 11.37 -30.36 -13.41
C GLU A 73 12.31 -29.27 -12.90
N GLU A 74 13.60 -29.31 -13.26
CA GLU A 74 14.58 -28.27 -12.93
C GLU A 74 14.20 -26.93 -13.55
N ASN A 75 13.87 -26.90 -14.85
CA ASN A 75 13.43 -25.70 -15.54
C ASN A 75 12.12 -25.16 -14.96
N ARG A 76 11.15 -26.03 -14.65
CA ARG A 76 9.89 -25.66 -14.01
C ARG A 76 10.15 -25.05 -12.64
N ASN A 77 10.98 -25.66 -11.81
CA ASN A 77 11.30 -25.14 -10.48
C ASN A 77 12.01 -23.78 -10.57
N LYS A 78 12.89 -23.59 -11.55
CA LYS A 78 13.54 -22.31 -11.81
C LYS A 78 12.54 -21.23 -12.22
N VAL A 79 11.68 -21.52 -13.19
CA VAL A 79 10.64 -20.57 -13.66
C VAL A 79 9.66 -20.24 -12.54
N LEU A 80 9.22 -21.24 -11.77
CA LEU A 80 8.34 -21.02 -10.62
C LEU A 80 9.01 -20.22 -9.51
N PHE A 81 10.31 -20.40 -9.31
CA PHE A 81 11.06 -19.59 -8.37
C PHE A 81 11.13 -18.14 -8.84
N ASP A 82 11.53 -17.90 -10.09
CA ASP A 82 11.65 -16.56 -10.67
C ASP A 82 10.29 -15.83 -10.64
N TYR A 83 9.18 -16.53 -10.91
CA TYR A 83 7.82 -15.97 -10.84
C TYR A 83 7.39 -15.62 -9.41
N ASN A 84 7.65 -16.50 -8.44
CA ASN A 84 7.24 -16.29 -7.05
C ASN A 84 8.24 -15.44 -6.24
N GLN A 85 9.38 -15.07 -6.82
CA GLN A 85 10.45 -14.36 -6.13
C GLN A 85 9.98 -13.00 -5.65
N PHE A 86 9.20 -12.29 -6.46
CA PHE A 86 8.73 -10.95 -6.18
C PHE A 86 7.21 -10.86 -6.27
N SER A 87 6.63 -10.18 -5.28
CA SER A 87 5.24 -9.74 -5.31
C SER A 87 5.17 -8.27 -5.70
N SER A 88 4.22 -7.91 -6.56
CA SER A 88 3.96 -6.54 -7.02
C SER A 88 2.46 -6.30 -7.16
N PHE A 89 2.06 -5.04 -7.31
CA PHE A 89 0.66 -4.66 -7.54
C PHE A 89 0.49 -4.06 -8.94
N GLY A 90 -0.58 -4.49 -9.62
CA GLY A 90 -1.00 -3.96 -10.91
C GLY A 90 -1.89 -2.71 -10.79
N SER A 91 -2.65 -2.43 -11.85
CA SER A 91 -3.62 -1.33 -11.88
C SER A 91 -4.73 -1.50 -10.84
N SER A 92 -5.30 -0.40 -10.37
CA SER A 92 -6.38 -0.42 -9.38
C SER A 92 -7.61 -1.19 -9.86
N ALA A 93 -8.16 -2.05 -9.02
CA ALA A 93 -9.39 -2.79 -9.31
C ALA A 93 -10.58 -1.84 -9.56
N ALA A 94 -10.61 -0.70 -8.87
CA ALA A 94 -11.65 0.31 -9.05
C ALA A 94 -11.59 0.97 -10.44
N LEU A 95 -10.37 1.18 -10.97
CA LEU A 95 -10.16 1.69 -12.32
C LEU A 95 -10.67 0.69 -13.38
N LEU A 96 -10.34 -0.59 -13.23
CA LEU A 96 -10.80 -1.64 -14.15
C LEU A 96 -12.32 -1.76 -14.18
N LEU A 97 -12.96 -1.73 -13.00
CA LEU A 97 -14.43 -1.77 -12.90
C LEU A 97 -15.09 -0.53 -13.48
N PHE A 98 -14.44 0.64 -13.34
CA PHE A 98 -14.91 1.86 -13.97
C PHE A 98 -14.80 1.80 -15.50
N GLU A 99 -13.69 1.30 -16.05
CA GLU A 99 -13.54 1.09 -17.49
C GLU A 99 -14.59 0.11 -18.03
N LEU A 100 -14.92 -0.93 -17.28
CA LEU A 100 -16.01 -1.84 -17.62
C LEU A 100 -17.36 -1.12 -17.64
N ALA A 101 -17.66 -0.34 -16.60
CA ALA A 101 -18.89 0.46 -16.56
C ALA A 101 -18.97 1.45 -17.72
N TRP A 102 -17.84 2.04 -18.11
CA TRP A 102 -17.72 2.91 -19.27
C TRP A 102 -18.01 2.18 -20.58
N LYS A 103 -17.45 0.98 -20.79
CA LYS A 103 -17.76 0.14 -21.96
C LYS A 103 -19.24 -0.24 -22.03
N MET A 104 -19.90 -0.38 -20.89
CA MET A 104 -21.34 -0.66 -20.79
C MET A 104 -22.22 0.59 -20.88
N SER A 105 -21.65 1.79 -21.07
CA SER A 105 -22.37 3.08 -21.04
C SER A 105 -23.14 3.32 -19.72
N LYS A 106 -22.62 2.80 -18.60
CA LYS A 106 -23.14 2.96 -17.24
C LYS A 106 -22.17 3.72 -16.34
N ASP A 107 -21.33 4.56 -16.93
CA ASP A 107 -20.37 5.42 -16.24
C ASP A 107 -21.05 6.62 -15.57
N SER A 108 -20.84 6.79 -14.28
CA SER A 108 -21.35 7.92 -13.49
C SER A 108 -20.21 8.69 -12.81
N ASN A 109 -20.45 9.95 -12.43
CA ASN A 109 -19.47 10.76 -11.68
C ASN A 109 -19.13 10.11 -10.33
N ASP A 110 -20.11 9.44 -9.70
CA ASP A 110 -19.91 8.73 -8.44
C ASP A 110 -18.95 7.54 -8.63
N LEU A 111 -19.11 6.74 -9.70
CA LEU A 111 -18.19 5.64 -10.02
C LEU A 111 -16.80 6.14 -10.38
N LEU A 112 -16.70 7.27 -11.09
CA LEU A 112 -15.43 7.91 -11.41
C LEU A 112 -14.71 8.37 -10.13
N TRP A 113 -15.44 8.93 -9.17
CA TRP A 113 -14.89 9.32 -7.87
C TRP A 113 -14.37 8.11 -7.06
N LEU A 114 -15.10 6.99 -7.06
CA LEU A 114 -14.66 5.76 -6.43
C LEU A 114 -13.39 5.19 -7.09
N ALA A 115 -13.30 5.25 -8.43
CA ALA A 115 -12.10 4.86 -9.18
C ALA A 115 -10.89 5.71 -8.80
N ILE A 116 -11.07 7.03 -8.72
CA ILE A 116 -10.04 7.98 -8.26
C ILE A 116 -9.54 7.60 -6.86
N ASN A 117 -10.45 7.41 -5.89
CA ASN A 117 -10.06 7.04 -4.52
C ASN A 117 -9.29 5.71 -4.49
N GLY A 118 -9.69 4.72 -5.31
CA GLY A 118 -8.99 3.44 -5.41
C GLY A 118 -7.57 3.54 -5.99
N VAL A 119 -7.32 4.47 -6.92
CA VAL A 119 -5.97 4.74 -7.46
C VAL A 119 -5.15 5.53 -6.44
N THR A 120 -5.75 6.51 -5.76
CA THR A 120 -5.09 7.29 -4.70
C THR A 120 -4.70 6.43 -3.49
N ASP A 121 -5.52 5.45 -3.11
CA ASP A 121 -5.21 4.49 -2.04
C ASP A 121 -3.93 3.68 -2.32
N GLN A 122 -3.75 3.24 -3.57
CA GLN A 122 -2.55 2.50 -3.98
C GLN A 122 -1.27 3.35 -3.86
N LEU A 123 -1.37 4.65 -4.13
CA LEU A 123 -0.25 5.58 -3.93
C LEU A 123 0.07 5.74 -2.44
N LEU A 124 -0.96 6.01 -1.62
CA LEU A 124 -0.86 6.27 -0.18
C LEU A 124 -0.25 5.09 0.60
N HIS A 125 -0.62 3.86 0.23
CA HIS A 125 -0.14 2.62 0.86
C HIS A 125 1.13 2.06 0.23
N TYR A 126 1.80 2.83 -0.62
CA TYR A 126 3.05 2.43 -1.26
C TYR A 126 2.95 1.13 -2.08
N LYS A 127 1.80 0.85 -2.72
CA LYS A 127 1.57 -0.36 -3.54
C LYS A 127 2.04 -0.21 -4.98
N THR A 128 1.71 0.92 -5.62
CA THR A 128 1.92 1.14 -7.06
C THR A 128 2.94 2.26 -7.32
N PRO A 129 3.97 2.09 -8.18
CA PRO A 129 4.99 3.10 -8.37
C PRO A 129 4.41 4.44 -8.85
N ARG A 130 5.14 5.54 -8.57
CA ARG A 130 4.64 6.90 -8.83
C ARG A 130 4.38 7.14 -10.31
N GLU A 131 5.20 6.58 -11.20
CA GLU A 131 5.02 6.72 -12.65
C GLU A 131 3.70 6.11 -13.11
N LYS A 132 3.42 4.88 -12.68
CA LYS A 132 2.15 4.20 -12.96
C LYS A 132 0.94 4.93 -12.35
N TYR A 133 1.08 5.52 -11.16
CA TYR A 133 0.04 6.40 -10.61
C TYR A 133 -0.22 7.61 -11.51
N ILE A 134 0.82 8.25 -12.04
CA ILE A 134 0.67 9.40 -12.96
C ILE A 134 -0.04 8.97 -14.25
N GLU A 135 0.31 7.82 -14.82
CA GLU A 135 -0.37 7.25 -15.99
C GLU A 135 -1.87 7.03 -15.72
N ASP A 136 -2.21 6.38 -14.60
CA ASP A 136 -3.60 6.12 -14.20
C ASP A 136 -4.37 7.43 -13.95
N VAL A 137 -3.73 8.45 -13.35
CA VAL A 137 -4.32 9.78 -13.14
C VAL A 137 -4.56 10.50 -14.45
N MET A 138 -3.65 10.42 -15.43
CA MET A 138 -3.83 11.01 -16.76
C MET A 138 -5.00 10.36 -17.52
N ALA A 139 -5.16 9.04 -17.39
CA ALA A 139 -6.31 8.32 -17.92
C ALA A 139 -7.62 8.83 -17.27
N LEU A 140 -7.66 8.92 -15.94
CA LEU A 140 -8.81 9.45 -15.20
C LEU A 140 -9.11 10.91 -15.54
N GLN A 141 -8.10 11.75 -15.76
CA GLN A 141 -8.28 13.16 -16.15
C GLN A 141 -9.02 13.30 -17.49
N SER A 142 -8.74 12.39 -18.43
CA SER A 142 -9.44 12.32 -19.71
C SER A 142 -10.93 12.00 -19.50
N HIS A 143 -11.26 11.09 -18.58
CA HIS A 143 -12.64 10.81 -18.20
C HIS A 143 -13.31 11.98 -17.46
N VAL A 144 -12.60 12.66 -16.54
CA VAL A 144 -13.13 13.85 -15.85
C VAL A 144 -13.51 14.95 -16.84
N SER A 145 -12.65 15.21 -17.83
CA SER A 145 -12.92 16.20 -18.88
C SER A 145 -14.16 15.83 -19.70
N ARG A 146 -14.31 14.55 -20.06
CA ARG A 146 -15.49 14.03 -20.79
C ARG A 146 -16.78 14.16 -19.99
N HIS A 147 -16.75 13.89 -18.69
CA HIS A 147 -17.93 13.98 -17.82
C HIS A 147 -18.32 15.44 -17.55
N ASN A 148 -17.35 16.32 -17.30
CA ASN A 148 -17.62 17.74 -17.05
C ASN A 148 -18.22 18.44 -18.28
N HIS A 149 -17.82 18.07 -19.51
CA HIS A 149 -18.39 18.65 -20.73
C HIS A 149 -19.87 18.24 -20.98
N ARG A 150 -20.32 17.12 -20.40
CA ARG A 150 -21.74 16.72 -20.48
C ARG A 150 -22.65 17.61 -19.61
N ASP A 151 -22.07 18.33 -18.65
CA ASP A 151 -22.77 19.13 -17.63
C ASP A 151 -22.70 20.66 -17.90
N ASP A 152 -22.33 21.12 -19.11
CA ASP A 152 -22.17 22.54 -19.49
C ASP A 152 -23.48 23.38 -19.48
N ALA A 153 -24.52 22.95 -18.75
CA ALA A 153 -25.57 23.85 -18.32
C ALA A 153 -25.06 24.65 -17.10
N ASP A 154 -24.74 25.93 -17.30
CA ASP A 154 -24.14 26.92 -16.37
C ASP A 154 -24.76 27.08 -14.96
N VAL A 155 -25.71 26.24 -14.56
CA VAL A 155 -26.27 26.20 -13.22
C VAL A 155 -25.62 25.04 -12.47
N ILE A 156 -24.73 25.34 -11.53
CA ILE A 156 -24.27 24.39 -10.52
C ILE A 156 -25.51 23.91 -9.76
N SER A 157 -26.12 22.81 -10.22
CA SER A 157 -27.23 22.22 -9.51
C SER A 157 -26.71 21.80 -8.13
N VAL A 158 -27.47 22.08 -7.07
CA VAL A 158 -27.04 21.83 -5.68
C VAL A 158 -26.66 20.35 -5.43
N ASN A 159 -27.08 19.46 -6.33
CA ASN A 159 -26.91 18.01 -6.24
C ASN A 159 -25.85 17.41 -7.20
N CYS A 160 -25.22 18.20 -8.09
CA CYS A 160 -24.23 17.64 -9.02
C CYS A 160 -22.84 17.53 -8.37
N LEU A 161 -22.27 16.33 -8.38
CA LEU A 161 -20.87 16.09 -8.04
C LEU A 161 -19.99 16.57 -9.19
N LYS A 162 -19.21 17.63 -8.94
CA LYS A 162 -18.21 18.12 -9.90
C LYS A 162 -16.82 17.66 -9.47
N ILE A 163 -16.15 16.92 -10.36
CA ILE A 163 -14.78 16.45 -10.13
C ILE A 163 -13.83 17.36 -10.91
N MET A 164 -12.76 17.80 -10.25
CA MET A 164 -11.77 18.68 -10.84
C MET A 164 -10.37 18.12 -10.59
N TYR A 165 -9.52 18.23 -11.60
CA TYR A 165 -8.10 17.94 -11.53
C TYR A 165 -7.35 19.14 -10.95
N ASP A 166 -6.42 18.91 -10.03
CA ASP A 166 -5.49 19.93 -9.51
C ASP A 166 -4.20 19.26 -9.01
N ASP A 167 -3.09 19.98 -9.15
CA ASP A 167 -1.81 19.55 -8.61
C ASP A 167 -1.80 19.87 -7.12
N GLU A 168 -2.04 18.86 -6.29
CA GLU A 168 -2.22 19.02 -4.84
C GLU A 168 -0.90 18.95 -4.08
N MET A 169 -0.88 19.56 -2.88
CA MET A 169 0.24 19.40 -1.97
C MET A 169 0.20 18.00 -1.37
N ASN A 170 1.34 17.31 -1.40
CA ASN A 170 1.56 16.00 -0.80
C ASN A 170 1.71 16.11 0.72
N LEU A 171 0.67 16.63 1.35
CA LEU A 171 0.60 16.89 2.77
C LEU A 171 -0.64 16.22 3.35
N ASN A 172 -0.45 15.37 4.35
CA ASN A 172 -1.53 14.61 4.96
C ASN A 172 -2.53 15.54 5.65
N LEU A 173 -3.82 15.49 5.25
CA LEU A 173 -4.94 16.17 5.89
C LEU A 173 -4.78 17.69 6.04
N TYR A 174 -3.98 18.35 5.21
CA TYR A 174 -3.61 19.77 5.43
C TYR A 174 -4.81 20.71 5.51
N ARG A 175 -5.95 20.36 4.89
CA ARG A 175 -7.20 21.14 4.94
C ARG A 175 -7.95 21.04 6.27
N HIS A 176 -7.73 19.95 7.01
CA HIS A 176 -8.50 19.55 8.19
C HIS A 176 -7.82 19.87 9.53
N TRP A 177 -6.55 20.28 9.52
CA TRP A 177 -5.81 20.73 10.70
C TRP A 177 -4.87 21.90 10.36
N SER A 178 -3.83 22.13 11.15
CA SER A 178 -2.87 23.19 10.88
C SER A 178 -1.88 22.79 9.79
N LEU A 179 -1.34 23.77 9.07
CA LEU A 179 -0.29 23.53 8.08
C LEU A 179 0.96 22.94 8.76
N PHE A 180 1.30 23.46 9.94
CA PHE A 180 2.43 22.98 10.72
C PHE A 180 2.29 21.49 11.06
N ASP A 181 1.11 21.08 11.55
CA ASP A 181 0.86 19.67 11.86
C ASP A 181 0.92 18.83 10.60
N SER A 182 0.32 19.28 9.49
CA SER A 182 0.36 18.53 8.24
C SER A 182 1.77 18.25 7.75
N ILE A 183 2.67 19.23 7.82
CA ILE A 183 4.09 19.07 7.45
C ILE A 183 4.78 18.06 8.39
N CYS A 184 4.51 18.14 9.69
CA CYS A 184 5.09 17.22 10.67
C CYS A 184 4.66 15.77 10.45
N HIS A 185 3.43 15.54 9.97
CA HIS A 185 2.84 14.20 9.82
C HIS A 185 2.88 13.62 8.40
N SER A 186 3.55 14.30 7.47
CA SER A 186 3.75 13.80 6.11
C SER A 186 5.15 13.22 5.97
N ILE A 187 5.27 11.97 5.53
CA ILE A 187 6.52 11.19 5.57
C ILE A 187 7.67 11.96 4.88
N ASN A 188 7.46 12.38 3.63
CA ASN A 188 8.49 13.06 2.82
C ASN A 188 9.04 14.31 3.50
N MET A 189 8.15 15.20 3.95
CA MET A 189 8.54 16.46 4.57
C MET A 189 9.12 16.24 5.96
N ALA A 190 8.47 15.42 6.78
CA ALA A 190 8.90 15.10 8.13
C ALA A 190 10.32 14.52 8.16
N CYS A 191 10.64 13.64 7.20
CA CYS A 191 11.95 13.01 7.10
C CYS A 191 13.06 13.97 6.66
N LYS A 192 12.76 14.89 5.73
CA LYS A 192 13.72 15.89 5.24
C LYS A 192 14.05 16.95 6.30
N PHE A 193 13.04 17.37 7.07
CA PHE A 193 13.22 18.31 8.18
C PHE A 193 13.69 17.62 9.47
N LYS A 194 13.55 16.30 9.60
CA LYS A 194 13.86 15.54 10.83
C LYS A 194 13.09 16.08 12.04
N VAL A 195 11.78 16.21 11.88
CA VAL A 195 10.86 16.91 12.81
C VAL A 195 10.81 16.31 14.22
N TRP A 196 11.23 15.05 14.38
CA TRP A 196 11.39 14.40 15.69
C TRP A 196 12.56 14.95 16.51
N THR A 197 13.45 15.76 15.92
CA THR A 197 14.57 16.40 16.63
C THR A 197 14.28 17.88 16.90
N LEU A 198 14.77 18.42 18.03
CA LEU A 198 14.68 19.85 18.33
C LEU A 198 15.35 20.72 17.25
N LYS A 199 16.46 20.25 16.66
CA LYS A 199 17.13 20.94 15.55
C LYS A 199 16.26 20.97 14.29
N GLY A 200 15.58 19.86 13.99
CA GLY A 200 14.67 19.77 12.87
C GLY A 200 13.45 20.67 13.02
N GLN A 201 12.87 20.74 14.22
CA GLN A 201 11.78 21.68 14.51
C GLN A 201 12.20 23.15 14.34
N LYS A 202 13.42 23.51 14.78
CA LYS A 202 13.97 24.85 14.53
C LYS A 202 14.14 25.12 13.04
N ARG A 203 14.69 24.16 12.28
CA ARG A 203 14.85 24.26 10.82
C ARG A 203 13.51 24.39 10.09
N LEU A 204 12.46 23.70 10.56
CA LEU A 204 11.11 23.86 10.03
C LEU A 204 10.54 25.25 10.32
N ASN A 205 10.75 25.79 11.53
CA ASN A 205 10.33 27.15 11.84
C ASN A 205 11.09 28.20 11.02
N GLU A 206 12.38 28.00 10.76
CA GLU A 206 13.17 28.82 9.83
C GLU A 206 12.60 28.76 8.41
N PHE A 207 12.25 27.56 7.91
CA PHE A 207 11.60 27.40 6.61
C PHE A 207 10.28 28.19 6.52
N LEU A 208 9.42 28.07 7.53
CA LEU A 208 8.16 28.82 7.57
C LEU A 208 8.38 30.34 7.67
N ALA A 209 9.42 30.77 8.36
CA ALA A 209 9.78 32.18 8.45
C ALA A 209 10.31 32.74 7.12
N GLU A 210 11.12 31.97 6.39
CA GLU A 210 11.61 32.35 5.06
C GLU A 210 10.51 32.45 4.01
N MET A 211 9.49 31.59 4.13
CA MET A 211 8.26 31.68 3.32
C MET A 211 7.42 32.94 3.63
N GLY A 212 7.77 33.72 4.67
CA GLY A 212 7.01 34.88 5.09
C GLY A 212 5.66 34.55 5.73
N LEU A 213 5.47 33.32 6.20
CA LEU A 213 4.21 32.89 6.82
C LEU A 213 4.23 33.17 8.34
N PRO A 214 3.28 33.95 8.87
CA PRO A 214 3.18 34.17 10.31
C PRO A 214 2.98 32.85 11.07
N LEU A 215 3.73 32.64 12.16
CA LEU A 215 3.63 31.41 12.97
C LEU A 215 2.21 31.17 13.51
N THR A 216 1.45 32.24 13.78
CA THR A 216 0.05 32.16 14.19
C THR A 216 -0.83 31.56 13.09
N GLN A 217 -0.60 31.97 11.82
CA GLN A 217 -1.30 31.45 10.64
C GLN A 217 -0.94 29.99 10.35
N CYS A 218 0.32 29.59 10.58
CA CYS A 218 0.74 28.20 10.39
C CYS A 218 0.20 27.22 11.44
N LYS A 219 -0.09 27.70 12.65
CA LYS A 219 -0.59 26.89 13.78
C LYS A 219 -2.11 26.85 13.91
N GLN A 220 -2.82 27.80 13.30
CA GLN A 220 -4.28 27.72 13.21
C GLN A 220 -4.72 26.69 12.15
N LYS A 221 -6.00 26.31 12.19
CA LYS A 221 -6.58 25.43 11.17
C LYS A 221 -6.43 26.07 9.79
N PHE A 222 -5.99 25.30 8.80
CA PHE A 222 -5.80 25.77 7.42
C PHE A 222 -7.09 26.40 6.87
N SER A 223 -8.25 25.82 7.19
CA SER A 223 -9.56 26.38 6.81
C SER A 223 -9.79 27.82 7.30
N SER A 224 -9.15 28.24 8.40
CA SER A 224 -9.24 29.60 8.96
C SER A 224 -8.11 30.53 8.51
N MET A 225 -7.15 30.04 7.73
CA MET A 225 -6.03 30.84 7.22
C MET A 225 -6.49 31.90 6.21
N ASP A 226 -5.75 32.99 6.09
CA ASP A 226 -6.09 34.08 5.17
C ASP A 226 -6.13 33.59 3.71
N SER A 227 -7.16 34.00 2.95
CA SER A 227 -7.40 33.51 1.59
C SER A 227 -6.27 33.83 0.61
N SER A 228 -5.59 34.96 0.77
CA SER A 228 -4.41 35.35 -0.02
C SER A 228 -3.25 34.38 0.19
N LEU A 229 -2.99 34.00 1.44
CA LEU A 229 -1.93 33.06 1.79
C LEU A 229 -2.25 31.65 1.29
N LYS A 230 -3.51 31.21 1.43
CA LYS A 230 -3.97 29.90 0.91
C LYS A 230 -3.74 29.74 -0.59
N GLY A 231 -4.03 30.78 -1.37
CA GLY A 231 -3.86 30.75 -2.84
C GLY A 231 -2.40 30.67 -3.25
N ASN A 232 -1.52 31.36 -2.52
CA ASN A 232 -0.10 31.48 -2.88
C ASN A 232 0.80 30.39 -2.27
N ILE A 233 0.31 29.63 -1.29
CA ILE A 233 1.16 28.71 -0.51
C ILE A 233 1.90 27.69 -1.37
N LYS A 234 1.25 27.16 -2.42
CA LYS A 234 1.87 26.23 -3.35
C LYS A 234 3.09 26.86 -4.03
N ASN A 235 2.96 28.10 -4.50
CA ASN A 235 4.03 28.83 -5.17
C ASN A 235 5.15 29.20 -4.21
N ILE A 236 4.81 29.65 -3.00
CA ILE A 236 5.80 30.01 -1.97
C ILE A 236 6.62 28.77 -1.56
N ILE A 237 5.99 27.60 -1.41
CA ILE A 237 6.75 26.37 -1.13
C ILE A 237 7.70 26.06 -2.30
N LYS A 238 7.23 26.16 -3.55
CA LYS A 238 8.05 25.91 -4.75
C LYS A 238 9.29 26.82 -4.85
N GLU A 239 9.16 28.08 -4.44
CA GLU A 239 10.27 29.04 -4.49
C GLU A 239 11.37 28.71 -3.47
N HIS A 240 10.99 28.26 -2.27
CA HIS A 240 11.92 28.05 -1.15
C HIS A 240 12.38 26.59 -0.99
N MET A 241 11.77 25.63 -1.69
CA MET A 241 12.02 24.20 -1.49
C MET A 241 13.45 23.75 -1.83
N ALA A 242 14.07 24.32 -2.87
CA ALA A 242 15.39 23.92 -3.35
C ALA A 242 16.48 24.08 -2.27
N LYS A 243 16.37 25.14 -1.46
CA LYS A 243 17.30 25.43 -0.35
C LYS A 243 17.27 24.36 0.74
N TYR A 244 16.16 23.64 0.90
CA TYR A 244 15.97 22.65 1.95
C TYR A 244 16.16 21.21 1.48
N GLY A 245 16.50 21.00 0.20
CA GLY A 245 16.70 19.66 -0.39
C GLY A 245 15.38 18.91 -0.63
N LEU A 246 14.30 19.67 -0.81
CA LEU A 246 12.99 19.17 -1.20
C LEU A 246 12.89 19.16 -2.72
N GLU A 247 12.39 18.06 -3.27
CA GLU A 247 12.13 17.92 -4.72
C GLU A 247 10.65 18.10 -5.02
N ASP A 248 10.29 18.44 -6.27
CA ASP A 248 8.89 18.71 -6.66
C ASP A 248 7.99 17.50 -6.35
N LYS A 249 8.56 16.30 -6.48
CA LYS A 249 7.90 15.03 -6.13
C LYS A 249 7.55 14.88 -4.64
N ASP A 250 8.31 15.52 -3.76
CA ASP A 250 8.11 15.44 -2.32
C ASP A 250 6.94 16.34 -1.88
N VAL A 251 6.69 17.41 -2.63
CA VAL A 251 5.77 18.49 -2.28
C VAL A 251 4.45 18.39 -3.05
N ILE A 252 4.48 17.93 -4.30
CA ILE A 252 3.32 17.99 -5.20
C ILE A 252 2.99 16.64 -5.81
N VAL A 253 1.70 16.34 -5.80
CA VAL A 253 1.13 15.13 -6.36
C VAL A 253 -0.10 15.51 -7.20
N PRO A 254 -0.18 15.07 -8.47
CA PRO A 254 -1.37 15.27 -9.28
C PRO A 254 -2.51 14.49 -8.66
N SER A 255 -3.65 15.15 -8.42
CA SER A 255 -4.78 14.55 -7.71
C SER A 255 -6.09 15.19 -8.16
N PHE A 256 -7.19 14.76 -7.52
CA PHE A 256 -8.52 15.24 -7.83
C PHE A 256 -9.23 15.70 -6.56
N PHE A 257 -10.13 16.66 -6.76
CA PHE A 257 -11.07 17.09 -5.75
C PHE A 257 -12.50 16.98 -6.25
N ALA A 258 -13.35 16.44 -5.39
CA ALA A 258 -14.78 16.43 -5.55
C ALA A 258 -15.36 17.66 -4.84
N GLN A 259 -16.12 18.46 -5.57
CA GLN A 259 -16.93 19.50 -4.99
C GLN A 259 -18.40 19.06 -4.95
N TYR A 260 -18.97 19.08 -3.75
CA TYR A 260 -20.39 18.88 -3.53
C TYR A 260 -21.00 20.10 -2.82
N GLY A 261 -21.93 20.76 -3.51
CA GLY A 261 -22.51 22.01 -3.04
C GLY A 261 -21.47 23.11 -2.78
N PHE A 262 -21.78 24.01 -1.84
CA PHE A 262 -20.98 25.20 -1.57
C PHE A 262 -19.82 25.00 -0.58
N ARG A 263 -19.91 23.98 0.30
CA ARG A 263 -19.03 23.87 1.48
C ARG A 263 -18.10 22.66 1.46
N ASN A 264 -18.47 21.61 0.74
CA ASN A 264 -17.78 20.33 0.85
C ASN A 264 -16.85 20.13 -0.35
N LYS A 265 -15.60 20.59 -0.22
CA LYS A 265 -14.51 20.21 -1.11
C LYS A 265 -13.79 19.01 -0.48
N LEU A 266 -13.92 17.85 -1.12
CA LEU A 266 -13.35 16.59 -0.69
C LEU A 266 -12.12 16.27 -1.55
N CYS A 267 -10.99 16.03 -0.91
CA CYS A 267 -9.78 15.56 -1.56
C CYS A 267 -9.75 14.03 -1.59
N ALA A 268 -9.29 13.45 -2.69
CA ALA A 268 -9.18 11.99 -2.82
C ALA A 268 -8.22 11.39 -1.78
N MET A 269 -7.11 12.06 -1.48
CA MET A 269 -6.14 11.61 -0.47
C MET A 269 -6.74 11.61 0.94
N ASP A 270 -7.47 12.68 1.28
CA ASP A 270 -8.10 12.83 2.60
C ASP A 270 -9.18 11.77 2.82
N ILE A 271 -10.01 11.48 1.82
CA ILE A 271 -11.01 10.40 1.89
C ILE A 271 -10.34 9.03 1.99
N SER A 272 -9.34 8.76 1.15
CA SER A 272 -8.67 7.44 1.13
C SER A 272 -8.05 7.14 2.49
N LEU A 273 -7.37 8.14 3.09
CA LEU A 273 -6.80 8.00 4.42
C LEU A 273 -7.91 7.81 5.49
N ALA A 274 -8.98 8.59 5.43
CA ALA A 274 -10.11 8.46 6.37
C ALA A 274 -10.78 7.07 6.30
N CYS A 275 -10.97 6.53 5.09
CA CYS A 275 -11.50 5.18 4.88
C CYS A 275 -10.59 4.14 5.50
N ALA A 276 -9.28 4.22 5.21
CA ALA A 276 -8.31 3.27 5.73
C ALA A 276 -8.21 3.33 7.27
N SER A 277 -8.34 4.51 7.87
CA SER A 277 -8.35 4.68 9.32
C SER A 277 -9.60 4.12 10.01
N ILE A 278 -10.77 4.13 9.34
CA ILE A 278 -11.99 3.52 9.86
C ILE A 278 -11.96 2.00 9.73
N LEU A 279 -11.43 1.47 8.62
CA LEU A 279 -11.22 0.03 8.45
C LEU A 279 -10.36 -0.55 9.58
N GLU A 280 -9.36 0.21 10.02
CA GLU A 280 -8.43 -0.16 11.09
C GLU A 280 -8.80 0.49 12.43
N SER A 281 -10.09 0.78 12.64
CA SER A 281 -10.58 1.33 13.89
C SER A 281 -10.69 0.26 14.97
N PHE A 282 -10.17 0.58 16.16
CA PHE A 282 -10.29 -0.25 17.35
C PHE A 282 -11.39 0.29 18.25
N ASP A 283 -12.61 -0.19 18.05
CA ASP A 283 -13.72 0.08 18.95
C ASP A 283 -14.09 -1.24 19.63
N ASN A 284 -13.96 -1.31 20.96
CA ASN A 284 -14.03 -2.57 21.74
C ASN A 284 -15.40 -3.30 21.67
N GLY A 285 -16.36 -2.79 20.89
CA GLY A 285 -17.68 -3.37 20.69
C GLY A 285 -18.07 -3.60 19.22
N LYS A 286 -17.16 -3.42 18.25
CA LYS A 286 -17.45 -3.56 16.82
C LYS A 286 -16.64 -4.68 16.19
N THR A 287 -17.30 -5.45 15.33
CA THR A 287 -16.64 -6.50 14.54
C THR A 287 -15.92 -5.89 13.33
N GLY A 288 -14.95 -6.61 12.76
CA GLY A 288 -14.26 -6.16 11.54
C GLY A 288 -15.22 -5.89 10.37
N THR A 289 -16.35 -6.61 10.31
CA THR A 289 -17.42 -6.37 9.34
C THR A 289 -18.13 -5.03 9.55
N ASP A 290 -18.34 -4.62 10.81
CA ASP A 290 -18.95 -3.32 11.10
C ASP A 290 -18.00 -2.19 10.68
N SER A 291 -16.71 -2.33 10.95
CA SER A 291 -15.69 -1.38 10.49
C SER A 291 -15.64 -1.28 8.96
N PHE A 292 -15.83 -2.41 8.26
CA PHE A 292 -15.94 -2.44 6.80
C PHE A 292 -17.16 -1.67 6.29
N LEU A 293 -18.34 -1.90 6.87
CA LEU A 293 -19.56 -1.18 6.49
C LEU A 293 -19.45 0.33 6.80
N LEU A 294 -18.86 0.68 7.95
CA LEU A 294 -18.61 2.08 8.29
C LEU A 294 -17.62 2.75 7.32
N ALA A 295 -16.62 2.04 6.82
CA ALA A 295 -15.72 2.56 5.81
C ALA A 295 -16.42 2.74 4.45
N LEU A 296 -17.35 1.86 4.10
CA LEU A 296 -18.19 2.03 2.91
C LEU A 296 -19.07 3.28 3.03
N ASP A 297 -19.61 3.56 4.22
CA ASP A 297 -20.38 4.77 4.49
C ASP A 297 -19.56 6.06 4.33
N VAL A 298 -18.24 6.03 4.54
CA VAL A 298 -17.34 7.19 4.32
C VAL A 298 -17.27 7.55 2.84
N LEU A 299 -17.35 6.55 1.96
CA LEU A 299 -17.34 6.77 0.51
C LEU A 299 -18.69 7.34 0.04
N ASP A 300 -19.77 7.08 0.75
CA ASP A 300 -21.07 7.64 0.42
C ASP A 300 -21.08 9.16 0.58
N ARG A 301 -21.72 9.84 -0.37
CA ARG A 301 -21.86 11.31 -0.40
C ARG A 301 -22.73 11.83 0.73
N SER A 302 -23.73 11.07 1.16
CA SER A 302 -24.73 11.51 2.13
C SER A 302 -24.17 11.64 3.55
N ASN A 303 -23.17 10.81 3.89
CA ASN A 303 -22.71 10.66 5.26
C ASN A 303 -21.48 11.52 5.56
N VAL A 304 -21.70 12.81 5.82
CA VAL A 304 -20.64 13.75 6.21
C VAL A 304 -20.05 13.40 7.59
N ASN A 305 -20.90 12.92 8.52
CA ASN A 305 -20.47 12.59 9.87
C ASN A 305 -19.47 11.42 9.90
N ALA A 306 -19.68 10.41 9.05
CA ALA A 306 -18.73 9.29 8.91
C ALA A 306 -17.36 9.79 8.40
N LYS A 307 -17.36 10.70 7.42
CA LYS A 307 -16.13 11.32 6.88
C LYS A 307 -15.38 12.11 7.95
N GLU A 308 -16.07 12.98 8.69
CA GLU A 308 -15.46 13.76 9.76
C GLU A 308 -14.87 12.85 10.85
N LYS A 309 -15.61 11.81 11.25
CA LYS A 309 -15.10 10.81 12.19
C LYS A 309 -13.85 10.12 11.65
N GLY A 310 -13.85 9.71 10.38
CA GLY A 310 -12.72 9.06 9.75
C GLY A 310 -11.47 9.96 9.68
N ILE A 311 -11.65 11.24 9.40
CA ILE A 311 -10.58 12.23 9.38
C ILE A 311 -9.98 12.41 10.78
N GLU A 312 -10.80 12.51 11.83
CA GLU A 312 -10.29 12.60 13.21
C GLU A 312 -9.54 11.33 13.63
N MET A 313 -10.03 10.16 13.23
CA MET A 313 -9.32 8.90 13.45
C MET A 313 -7.98 8.84 12.71
N ALA A 314 -7.94 9.32 11.46
CA ALA A 314 -6.72 9.42 10.68
C ALA A 314 -5.68 10.33 11.33
N LYS A 315 -6.08 11.47 11.88
CA LYS A 315 -5.18 12.35 12.65
C LYS A 315 -4.56 11.62 13.84
N ASN A 316 -5.36 10.88 14.60
CA ASN A 316 -4.88 10.12 15.75
C ASN A 316 -3.88 9.02 15.33
N GLN A 317 -4.17 8.29 14.25
CA GLN A 317 -3.24 7.29 13.70
C GLN A 317 -1.91 7.94 13.26
N LEU A 318 -1.96 9.05 12.53
CA LEU A 318 -0.75 9.76 12.08
C LEU A 318 0.09 10.27 13.26
N GLN A 319 -0.55 10.82 14.30
CA GLN A 319 0.12 11.24 15.53
C GLN A 319 0.79 10.07 16.25
N ALA A 320 0.12 8.92 16.34
CA ALA A 320 0.68 7.71 16.93
C ALA A 320 1.91 7.23 16.14
N ILE A 321 1.85 7.24 14.81
CA ILE A 321 2.96 6.85 13.93
C ILE A 321 4.21 7.69 14.22
N ILE A 322 4.14 9.03 14.21
CA ILE A 322 5.32 9.87 14.48
C ILE A 322 5.90 9.58 15.87
N LYS A 323 5.06 9.52 16.90
CA LYS A 323 5.51 9.27 18.28
C LYS A 323 6.28 7.96 18.37
N GLN A 324 5.80 6.94 17.66
CA GLN A 324 6.47 5.65 17.60
C GLN A 324 7.79 5.71 16.80
N VAL A 325 7.82 6.42 15.67
CA VAL A 325 9.07 6.64 14.90
C VAL A 325 10.09 7.37 15.76
N GLN A 326 9.69 8.41 16.49
CA GLN A 326 10.56 9.13 17.40
C GLN A 326 11.14 8.17 18.46
N THR A 327 10.31 7.32 19.05
CA THR A 327 10.76 6.33 20.05
C THR A 327 11.76 5.34 19.45
N PHE A 328 11.50 4.85 18.23
CA PHE A 328 12.44 3.95 17.53
C PHE A 328 13.80 4.59 17.28
N LEU A 329 13.83 5.88 16.95
CA LEU A 329 15.07 6.61 16.67
C LEU A 329 15.82 7.02 17.93
N ASP A 330 15.11 7.55 18.94
CA ASP A 330 15.70 8.00 20.21
C ASP A 330 16.27 6.82 21.01
N MET A 331 15.60 5.66 20.97
CA MET A 331 16.04 4.44 21.65
C MET A 331 16.97 3.56 20.79
N HIS A 332 17.31 4.00 19.57
CA HIS A 332 18.13 3.24 18.62
C HIS A 332 17.65 1.79 18.40
N GLN A 333 16.33 1.59 18.32
CA GLN A 333 15.70 0.27 18.19
C GLN A 333 15.71 -0.28 16.75
N VAL A 334 16.09 0.54 15.77
CA VAL A 334 16.29 0.08 14.38
C VAL A 334 17.70 -0.47 14.26
N ILE A 335 17.81 -1.81 14.19
CA ILE A 335 19.08 -2.53 14.21
C ILE A 335 19.34 -3.16 12.83
N SER A 336 20.59 -3.12 12.38
CA SER A 336 21.01 -3.83 11.17
C SER A 336 21.40 -5.26 11.49
N ALA A 337 20.74 -6.22 10.85
CA ALA A 337 21.09 -7.65 10.93
C ALA A 337 22.15 -8.07 9.89
N GLY A 338 22.58 -7.15 9.02
CA GLY A 338 23.47 -7.43 7.89
C GLY A 338 22.75 -7.29 6.55
N PRO A 339 21.89 -8.26 6.15
CA PRO A 339 21.16 -8.21 4.88
C PRO A 339 19.89 -7.35 4.94
N PHE A 340 19.33 -7.08 6.12
CA PHE A 340 18.17 -6.20 6.32
C PHE A 340 18.22 -5.47 7.67
N LEU A 341 17.41 -4.41 7.80
CA LEU A 341 17.13 -3.72 9.05
C LEU A 341 15.92 -4.36 9.73
N TYR A 342 15.88 -4.36 11.06
CA TYR A 342 14.69 -4.80 11.79
C TYR A 342 14.38 -3.90 12.98
N ALA A 343 13.09 -3.84 13.33
CA ALA A 343 12.59 -3.17 14.52
C ALA A 343 11.34 -3.89 15.05
N PHE A 344 11.13 -3.82 16.37
CA PHE A 344 9.97 -4.43 17.02
C PHE A 344 9.35 -3.48 18.02
N ILE A 345 8.03 -3.36 17.96
CA ILE A 345 7.25 -2.64 18.96
C ILE A 345 7.18 -3.50 20.23
N GLN A 346 7.59 -2.94 21.36
CA GLN A 346 7.50 -3.62 22.65
C GLN A 346 6.08 -3.53 23.22
N GLU A 347 5.72 -4.54 24.01
CA GLU A 347 4.46 -4.56 24.73
C GLU A 347 4.44 -3.47 25.81
N GLY A 348 3.39 -2.65 25.84
CA GLY A 348 3.20 -1.60 26.86
C GLY A 348 3.33 -0.16 26.36
N ILE A 349 3.74 0.04 25.10
CA ILE A 349 3.69 1.36 24.47
C ILE A 349 2.22 1.80 24.32
N PRO A 350 1.89 3.10 24.52
CA PRO A 350 0.57 3.61 24.16
C PRO A 350 0.29 3.35 22.67
N ASP A 351 -0.98 3.29 22.28
CA ASP A 351 -1.36 3.22 20.86
C ASP A 351 -0.95 1.93 20.11
N VAL A 352 -0.36 0.92 20.79
CA VAL A 352 0.04 -0.38 20.19
C VAL A 352 -1.11 -1.05 19.44
N LYS A 353 -2.34 -0.84 19.90
CA LYS A 353 -3.54 -1.34 19.20
C LYS A 353 -3.52 -0.91 17.75
N PHE A 354 -3.25 0.36 17.42
CA PHE A 354 -3.21 0.84 16.03
C PHE A 354 -2.26 0.04 15.14
N PHE A 355 -1.16 -0.48 15.69
CA PHE A 355 -0.14 -1.23 14.95
C PHE A 355 -0.41 -2.73 14.87
N ALA A 356 -1.48 -3.23 15.50
CA ALA A 356 -1.96 -4.60 15.34
C ALA A 356 -2.67 -4.82 13.98
N HIS A 357 -2.91 -3.74 13.22
CA HIS A 357 -3.46 -3.81 11.86
C HIS A 357 -2.41 -3.54 10.79
N PRO A 358 -2.51 -4.18 9.60
CA PRO A 358 -1.39 -4.21 8.68
C PRO A 358 -1.14 -2.92 7.88
N GLN A 359 -2.16 -2.12 7.51
CA GLN A 359 -1.94 -0.88 6.77
C GLN A 359 -1.27 0.17 7.65
N CYS A 360 -1.72 0.34 8.90
CA CYS A 360 -1.07 1.22 9.87
C CYS A 360 0.38 0.79 10.14
N LEU A 361 0.62 -0.51 10.32
CA LEU A 361 1.98 -1.05 10.51
C LEU A 361 2.86 -0.86 9.27
N MET A 362 2.30 -0.99 8.06
CA MET A 362 2.98 -0.69 6.80
C MET A 362 3.40 0.78 6.72
N ARG A 363 2.50 1.71 7.04
CA ARG A 363 2.81 3.16 7.07
C ARG A 363 3.89 3.47 8.11
N LEU A 364 3.82 2.85 9.29
CA LEU A 364 4.86 2.97 10.31
C LEU A 364 6.21 2.43 9.82
N ALA A 365 6.22 1.26 9.17
CA ALA A 365 7.45 0.67 8.63
C ALA A 365 8.10 1.59 7.59
N ARG A 366 7.30 2.13 6.66
CA ARG A 366 7.78 3.07 5.64
C ARG A 366 8.35 4.34 6.25
N PHE A 367 7.60 4.98 7.15
CA PHE A 367 8.09 6.16 7.85
C PHE A 367 9.39 5.84 8.60
N THR A 368 9.44 4.74 9.36
CA THR A 368 10.63 4.35 10.12
C THR A 368 11.85 4.14 9.23
N LEU A 369 11.69 3.50 8.06
CA LEU A 369 12.77 3.27 7.12
C LEU A 369 13.28 4.59 6.53
N GLU A 370 12.40 5.47 6.05
CA GLU A 370 12.77 6.79 5.52
C GLU A 370 13.45 7.66 6.59
N ALA A 371 12.91 7.65 7.81
CA ALA A 371 13.44 8.43 8.92
C ALA A 371 14.81 7.91 9.38
N HIS A 372 14.99 6.59 9.44
CA HIS A 372 16.30 6.00 9.74
C HIS A 372 17.32 6.33 8.65
N CYS A 373 16.93 6.25 7.37
CA CYS A 373 17.82 6.60 6.25
C CYS A 373 18.21 8.07 6.24
N SER A 374 17.35 8.98 6.69
CA SER A 374 17.67 10.40 6.74
C SER A 374 18.66 10.74 7.87
N VAL A 375 18.63 10.00 8.97
CA VAL A 375 19.50 10.21 10.15
C VAL A 375 20.81 9.43 10.04
N SER A 376 20.75 8.23 9.48
CA SER A 376 21.90 7.33 9.37
C SER A 376 22.99 7.93 8.48
N ARG A 377 24.23 7.84 8.95
CA ARG A 377 25.41 8.23 8.16
C ARG A 377 25.82 7.15 7.16
N ASN A 378 25.32 5.93 7.32
CA ASN A 378 25.69 4.80 6.50
C ASN A 378 24.85 4.78 5.21
N LYS A 379 25.51 5.00 4.06
CA LYS A 379 24.85 4.96 2.74
C LYS A 379 24.21 3.60 2.44
N ARG A 380 24.72 2.50 3.04
CA ARG A 380 24.14 1.16 2.90
C ARG A 380 22.74 1.07 3.52
N ALA A 381 22.36 1.95 4.46
CA ALA A 381 21.02 1.91 5.06
C ALA A 381 19.91 2.10 4.01
N GLN A 382 20.15 2.88 2.95
CA GLN A 382 19.16 3.14 1.88
C GLN A 382 18.91 1.93 0.99
N THR A 383 19.88 1.01 0.90
CA THR A 383 19.79 -0.20 0.09
C THR A 383 19.29 -1.40 0.88
N LEU A 384 19.11 -1.26 2.19
CA LEU A 384 18.66 -2.34 3.07
C LEU A 384 17.13 -2.30 3.23
N PRO A 385 16.44 -3.45 3.10
CA PRO A 385 15.03 -3.54 3.43
C PRO A 385 14.80 -3.44 4.94
N LEU A 386 13.55 -3.28 5.36
CA LEU A 386 13.16 -3.28 6.78
C LEU A 386 12.13 -4.39 7.08
N VAL A 387 12.34 -5.11 8.17
CA VAL A 387 11.34 -6.00 8.78
C VAL A 387 10.83 -5.37 10.07
N LEU A 388 9.54 -5.09 10.14
CA LEU A 388 8.91 -4.50 11.31
C LEU A 388 7.92 -5.49 11.93
N GLY A 389 7.98 -5.66 13.25
CA GLY A 389 7.03 -6.48 13.99
C GLY A 389 6.27 -5.70 15.06
N ALA A 390 5.00 -6.05 15.25
CA ALA A 390 4.14 -5.52 16.30
C ALA A 390 3.37 -6.64 17.02
N PRO A 391 3.07 -6.50 18.32
CA PRO A 391 2.19 -7.42 19.03
C PRO A 391 0.78 -7.42 18.43
N LEU A 392 0.26 -8.60 18.08
CA LEU A 392 -1.09 -8.78 17.57
C LEU A 392 -2.05 -9.13 18.71
N ASP A 393 -1.79 -10.25 19.38
CA ASP A 393 -2.57 -10.70 20.54
C ASP A 393 -1.66 -11.09 21.70
N ARG A 394 -1.95 -10.52 22.87
CA ARG A 394 -1.20 -10.74 24.10
C ARG A 394 -1.49 -12.10 24.71
N GLU A 395 -2.73 -12.57 24.64
CA GLU A 395 -3.11 -13.83 25.28
C GLU A 395 -2.51 -15.03 24.53
N GLN A 396 -2.47 -14.93 23.21
CA GLN A 396 -1.89 -15.96 22.36
C GLN A 396 -0.38 -15.80 22.14
N GLY A 397 0.23 -14.67 22.51
CA GLY A 397 1.65 -14.40 22.26
C GLY A 397 1.99 -14.42 20.76
N THR A 398 1.19 -13.71 19.96
CA THR A 398 1.36 -13.61 18.50
C THR A 398 1.85 -12.22 18.09
N LEU A 399 2.70 -12.19 17.08
CA LEU A 399 3.28 -11.01 16.47
C LEU A 399 2.81 -10.91 15.02
N LEU A 400 2.44 -9.71 14.59
CA LEU A 400 2.30 -9.36 13.19
C LEU A 400 3.65 -8.88 12.68
N VAL A 401 4.14 -9.47 11.59
CA VAL A 401 5.44 -9.14 10.97
C VAL A 401 5.22 -8.71 9.53
N ILE A 402 5.83 -7.58 9.15
CA ILE A 402 5.78 -7.02 7.80
C ILE A 402 7.20 -6.81 7.29
N GLY A 403 7.47 -7.27 6.07
CA GLY A 403 8.69 -6.97 5.34
C GLY A 403 8.45 -5.92 4.27
N ILE A 404 9.26 -4.86 4.25
CA ILE A 404 9.21 -3.80 3.25
C ILE A 404 10.52 -3.69 2.45
N PRO A 405 10.47 -3.52 1.12
CA PRO A 405 11.66 -3.37 0.29
C PRO A 405 12.44 -2.08 0.61
N PRO A 406 13.73 -2.01 0.21
CA PRO A 406 14.57 -0.83 0.39
C PRO A 406 14.08 0.37 -0.43
N LEU A 407 14.40 1.58 0.04
CA LEU A 407 14.02 2.83 -0.63
C LEU A 407 14.65 2.98 -2.02
N SER A 408 15.81 2.37 -2.25
CA SER A 408 16.47 2.39 -3.56
C SER A 408 15.67 1.67 -4.65
N LEU A 409 14.73 0.78 -4.28
CA LEU A 409 13.88 0.03 -5.21
C LEU A 409 12.43 0.54 -5.20
N ASP A 410 12.18 1.74 -4.67
CA ASP A 410 10.83 2.32 -4.59
C ASP A 410 10.19 2.57 -5.97
N GLU A 411 10.99 2.64 -7.04
CA GLU A 411 10.52 2.75 -8.42
C GLU A 411 9.94 1.43 -8.95
N GLU A 412 10.47 0.28 -8.51
CA GLU A 412 9.98 -1.03 -8.96
C GLU A 412 8.85 -1.55 -8.07
N ARG A 413 8.80 -1.13 -6.79
CA ARG A 413 7.83 -1.59 -5.76
C ARG A 413 7.65 -3.11 -5.69
N ARG A 414 8.73 -3.85 -5.96
CA ARG A 414 8.77 -5.30 -5.85
C ARG A 414 9.14 -5.72 -4.44
N ASN A 415 8.41 -6.67 -3.89
CA ASN A 415 8.65 -7.18 -2.55
C ASN A 415 8.99 -8.67 -2.57
N PHE A 416 10.20 -9.01 -2.12
CA PHE A 416 10.70 -10.38 -2.05
C PHE A 416 10.42 -11.08 -0.71
N PHE A 417 9.96 -10.35 0.30
CA PHE A 417 9.74 -10.91 1.63
C PHE A 417 8.65 -11.98 1.68
N GLY A 418 7.72 -11.99 0.72
CA GLY A 418 6.70 -13.03 0.63
C GLY A 418 7.33 -14.42 0.58
N LYS A 419 8.18 -14.68 -0.43
CA LYS A 419 8.84 -15.97 -0.57
C LYS A 419 9.93 -16.21 0.46
N ALA A 420 10.67 -15.16 0.85
CA ALA A 420 11.71 -15.26 1.85
C ALA A 420 11.16 -15.70 3.23
N PHE A 421 10.01 -15.16 3.64
CA PHE A 421 9.34 -15.57 4.89
C PHE A 421 8.84 -17.01 4.82
N GLU A 422 8.27 -17.43 3.69
CA GLU A 422 7.82 -18.82 3.50
C GLU A 422 8.99 -19.82 3.59
N GLN A 423 10.12 -19.51 2.95
CA GLN A 423 11.32 -20.37 2.99
C GLN A 423 11.95 -20.41 4.38
N ALA A 424 12.02 -19.27 5.08
CA ALA A 424 12.52 -19.20 6.45
C ALA A 424 11.59 -19.94 7.44
N ALA A 425 10.28 -19.89 7.25
CA ALA A 425 9.32 -20.64 8.06
C ALA A 425 9.46 -22.16 7.84
N THR A 426 9.63 -22.57 6.58
CA THR A 426 9.79 -23.98 6.20
C THR A 426 11.10 -24.57 6.72
N SER A 427 12.21 -23.82 6.67
CA SER A 427 13.52 -24.30 7.14
C SER A 427 13.58 -24.46 8.67
N THR A 428 12.81 -23.66 9.40
CA THR A 428 12.81 -23.65 10.88
C THR A 428 11.63 -24.39 11.50
N ASN A 429 10.65 -24.81 10.71
CA ASN A 429 9.34 -25.29 11.18
C ASN A 429 8.70 -24.32 12.20
N ALA A 430 8.88 -23.01 11.98
CA ALA A 430 8.30 -21.99 12.83
C ALA A 430 6.77 -21.96 12.71
N ARG A 431 6.07 -21.63 13.79
CA ARG A 431 4.61 -21.48 13.81
C ARG A 431 4.24 -20.13 13.21
N THR A 432 4.15 -20.08 11.88
CA THR A 432 3.71 -18.91 11.11
C THR A 432 2.36 -19.14 10.44
N LEU A 433 1.60 -18.06 10.26
CA LEU A 433 0.37 -18.04 9.48
C LEU A 433 0.51 -16.99 8.37
N HIS A 434 0.29 -17.44 7.12
CA HIS A 434 0.30 -16.62 5.91
C HIS A 434 -1.12 -16.50 5.35
N ASP A 435 -2.06 -16.03 6.19
CA ASP A 435 -3.48 -15.94 5.84
C ASP A 435 -3.85 -14.63 5.13
N LYS A 436 -3.03 -13.58 5.28
CA LYS A 436 -3.27 -12.30 4.61
C LYS A 436 -3.10 -12.44 3.09
N PHE A 437 -3.83 -11.61 2.35
CA PHE A 437 -3.70 -11.54 0.88
C PHE A 437 -2.29 -11.14 0.45
N ASP A 438 -1.67 -10.22 1.19
CA ASP A 438 -0.32 -9.76 0.93
C ASP A 438 0.70 -10.73 1.56
N THR A 439 1.48 -11.41 0.72
CA THR A 439 2.41 -12.46 1.15
C THR A 439 3.54 -11.97 2.06
N PHE A 440 3.88 -10.68 1.99
CA PHE A 440 4.92 -10.06 2.81
C PHE A 440 4.44 -9.71 4.24
N ILE A 441 3.21 -10.08 4.59
CA ILE A 441 2.61 -9.94 5.92
C ILE A 441 2.40 -11.35 6.48
N MET A 442 2.91 -11.60 7.68
CA MET A 442 2.72 -12.88 8.36
C MET A 442 2.44 -12.70 9.84
N GLU A 443 1.75 -13.68 10.43
CA GLU A 443 1.59 -13.78 11.87
C GLU A 443 2.52 -14.88 12.41
N MET A 444 3.18 -14.65 13.53
CA MET A 444 4.19 -15.56 14.08
C MET A 444 4.11 -15.60 15.60
N LYS A 445 4.40 -16.74 16.22
CA LYS A 445 4.55 -16.85 17.69
C LYS A 445 5.82 -16.15 18.17
N THR A 446 5.72 -15.42 19.28
CA THR A 446 6.85 -14.67 19.87
C THR A 446 8.07 -15.56 20.17
N ASP A 447 7.84 -16.81 20.58
CA ASP A 447 8.91 -17.77 20.94
C ASP A 447 9.78 -18.20 19.74
N ASP A 448 9.19 -18.25 18.55
CA ASP A 448 9.86 -18.77 17.34
C ASP A 448 10.66 -17.67 16.62
N ARG A 449 10.57 -16.42 17.11
CA ARG A 449 11.17 -15.23 16.50
C ARG A 449 12.67 -15.36 16.29
N SER A 450 13.44 -15.77 17.30
CA SER A 450 14.90 -15.83 17.19
C SER A 450 15.34 -16.79 16.08
N LYS A 451 14.82 -18.02 16.13
CA LYS A 451 15.12 -19.07 15.14
C LYS A 451 14.74 -18.64 13.72
N PHE A 452 13.56 -18.04 13.56
CA PHE A 452 13.09 -17.56 12.26
C PHE A 452 14.01 -16.46 11.70
N PHE A 453 14.43 -15.50 12.53
CA PHE A 453 15.29 -14.41 12.09
C PHE A 453 16.70 -14.90 11.73
N ASP A 454 17.26 -15.84 12.49
CA ASP A 454 18.56 -16.44 12.16
C ASP A 454 18.53 -17.14 10.79
N ALA A 455 17.45 -17.87 10.50
CA ALA A 455 17.24 -18.50 9.20
C ALA A 455 17.04 -17.48 8.08
N LEU A 456 16.26 -16.42 8.33
CA LEU A 456 16.04 -15.34 7.36
C LEU A 456 17.34 -14.58 7.04
N ILE A 457 18.20 -14.35 8.05
CA ILE A 457 19.53 -13.76 7.87
C ILE A 457 20.39 -14.68 6.99
N SER A 458 20.43 -15.98 7.29
CA SER A 458 21.20 -16.95 6.50
C SER A 458 20.70 -17.10 5.07
N LEU A 459 19.42 -16.83 4.80
CA LEU A 459 18.81 -16.93 3.48
C LEU A 459 19.10 -15.71 2.60
N LEU A 460 19.28 -14.54 3.22
CA LEU A 460 19.50 -13.26 2.53
C LEU A 460 20.97 -12.81 2.50
N GLN A 461 21.87 -13.57 3.15
CA GLN A 461 23.32 -13.43 2.99
C GLN A 461 23.78 -14.12 1.71
#